data_AF-A0A833TA65-F1
#
_entry.id   AF-A0A833TA65-F1
#
_cell.length_a   1.000
_cell.length_b   1.000
_cell.length_c   1.000
_cell.angle_alpha   90.00
_cell.angle_beta   90.00
_cell.angle_gamma   90.00
#
_symmetry.space_group_name_H-M   'P 1'
#
loop_
_entity.id
_entity.type
_entity.pdbx_description
1 polymer ?
#
loop_
_entity_poly.entity_id
_entity_poly.type
_entity_poly.pdbx_seq_one_letter_code
_entity_poly.pdbx_strand_id
1 'polypeptide(L)'
;MAEAQAPLSVATLVASITDATQSDDLARIDQLKTLTETCSSPPSQSDVELLKQLKSYLLSGRVQAVDSDDASELHTAKWHLLTALLRVDGVEFTASEQNLQTVLGLMLSDRFESSDVLTAMAQWLVQIKSKNTSPASTLLDVKLTNPEEEGSYLDVIKQMYVTLGSSSLRQELAEVLARLVTTKDQAKQVVKSGILRCLLQIALEQPDDLVDGVLLQNFIQVGVQVASLVCFGSASEFSAKTVAKSSLLADVQRRNVCELAVRLMLSGVSLVFADAVRMLQQLIDNAPCRALLPAVPDLRGALEKTHTLARLKDNKISHDEYLKELCEEQYGVLSPEIDTYERQYGSVVGLPPHDDTAQSGELALQLATNYKTQGNTFFRRGNYPTARVFYRRAIVVLRAAQLQQETSLRSLSVDKLLAHCSIGASVQVCTYRGDDWQDAMVSDLEENSASSQVEVLYDAGDREDEWVPISRIRLRMNTTLLTAFDDLAVDCSMNMGKAFTALGDHDQAVQCFTHALSLRDGKLIAALYSRGVANMARRDLTAAQLDLREANQQCRVQQKSSASGATSTTNTRDAQQTRVLHKQIVAAYKKLQQMHANKKRLDKKVIKQMVKYLSTIPELHDQ
;
A
#
# COMPACT_ATOMS: atom_id res chain seq x y z
N MET A 1 -8.79 -62.26 -35.20
CA MET A 1 -7.33 -62.26 -35.04
C MET A 1 -6.88 -60.82 -35.14
N ALA A 2 -6.69 -60.16 -34.00
CA ALA A 2 -6.12 -58.82 -33.95
C ALA A 2 -4.59 -58.99 -33.98
N GLU A 3 -3.95 -58.58 -35.07
CA GLU A 3 -2.49 -58.50 -35.12
C GLU A 3 -2.05 -57.43 -34.13
N ALA A 4 -1.39 -57.85 -33.05
CA ALA A 4 -0.67 -56.96 -32.16
C ALA A 4 0.50 -56.37 -32.95
N GLN A 5 0.35 -55.13 -33.43
CA GLN A 5 1.44 -54.37 -34.03
C GLN A 5 2.59 -54.28 -33.03
N ALA A 6 3.79 -54.65 -33.48
CA ALA A 6 5.01 -54.54 -32.68
C ALA A 6 5.21 -53.07 -32.22
N PRO A 7 5.71 -52.82 -31.00
CA PRO A 7 5.92 -51.46 -30.52
C PRO A 7 6.89 -50.74 -31.46
N LEU A 8 6.37 -49.69 -32.12
CA LEU A 8 7.16 -48.84 -33.02
C LEU A 8 8.31 -48.20 -32.23
N SER A 9 9.51 -48.21 -32.81
CA SER A 9 10.68 -47.53 -32.23
C SER A 9 10.48 -46.01 -32.17
N VAL A 10 11.15 -45.33 -31.23
CA VAL A 10 11.12 -43.85 -31.12
C VAL A 10 11.54 -43.19 -32.43
N ALA A 11 12.56 -43.73 -33.11
CA ALA A 11 13.01 -43.23 -34.41
C ALA A 11 11.94 -43.29 -35.50
N THR A 12 11.18 -44.40 -35.58
CA THR A 12 10.09 -44.55 -36.55
C THR A 12 8.91 -43.61 -36.26
N LEU A 13 8.61 -43.38 -34.98
CA LEU A 13 7.55 -42.45 -34.57
C LEU A 13 7.93 -41.00 -34.88
N VAL A 14 9.16 -40.59 -34.54
CA VAL A 14 9.67 -39.24 -34.81
C VAL A 14 9.68 -38.97 -36.32
N ALA A 15 10.19 -39.89 -37.13
CA ALA A 15 10.24 -39.74 -38.58
C ALA A 15 8.85 -39.52 -39.19
N SER A 16 7.87 -40.33 -38.76
CA SER A 16 6.49 -40.23 -39.25
C SER A 16 5.80 -38.92 -38.83
N ILE A 17 6.06 -38.42 -37.62
CA ILE A 17 5.51 -37.13 -37.16
C ILE A 17 6.12 -35.94 -37.94
N THR A 18 7.41 -36.03 -38.29
CA THR A 18 8.11 -34.96 -39.01
C THR A 18 7.92 -35.00 -40.52
N ASP A 19 7.27 -36.03 -41.06
CA ASP A 19 7.04 -36.18 -42.50
C ASP A 19 6.06 -35.12 -43.01
N ALA A 20 6.56 -34.26 -43.89
CA ALA A 20 5.80 -33.19 -44.53
C ALA A 20 4.74 -33.71 -45.51
N THR A 21 4.79 -34.98 -45.91
CA THR A 21 3.87 -35.59 -46.87
C THR A 21 2.69 -36.33 -46.23
N GLN A 22 2.71 -36.52 -44.91
CA GLN A 22 1.63 -37.17 -44.18
C GLN A 22 0.43 -36.22 -44.08
N SER A 23 -0.69 -36.54 -44.74
CA SER A 23 -1.91 -35.71 -44.70
C SER A 23 -3.00 -36.24 -43.77
N ASP A 24 -2.75 -37.37 -43.11
CA ASP A 24 -3.71 -38.03 -42.21
C ASP A 24 -3.48 -37.56 -40.76
N ASP A 25 -4.37 -36.71 -40.26
CA ASP A 25 -4.31 -36.12 -38.92
C ASP A 25 -4.61 -37.16 -37.82
N LEU A 26 -5.45 -38.17 -38.08
CA LEU A 26 -5.73 -39.27 -37.14
C LEU A 26 -4.48 -40.13 -36.90
N ALA A 27 -3.77 -40.48 -37.97
CA ALA A 27 -2.52 -41.22 -37.86
C ALA A 27 -1.46 -40.43 -37.07
N ARG A 28 -1.40 -39.10 -37.25
CA ARG A 28 -0.52 -38.22 -36.46
C ARG A 28 -0.92 -38.15 -34.99
N ILE A 29 -2.21 -38.07 -34.68
CA ILE A 29 -2.73 -38.07 -33.31
C ILE A 29 -2.33 -39.36 -32.58
N ASP A 30 -2.54 -40.52 -33.19
CA ASP A 30 -2.20 -41.81 -32.58
C ASP A 30 -0.69 -41.97 -32.36
N GLN A 31 0.12 -41.47 -33.28
CA GLN A 31 1.58 -41.47 -33.14
C GLN A 31 2.05 -40.55 -32.01
N LEU A 32 1.45 -39.35 -31.86
CA LEU A 32 1.74 -38.44 -30.76
C LEU A 32 1.34 -39.05 -29.41
N LYS A 33 0.18 -39.71 -29.33
CA LYS A 33 -0.29 -40.41 -28.12
C LYS A 33 0.66 -41.56 -27.75
N THR A 34 0.99 -42.41 -28.71
CA THR A 34 1.93 -43.54 -28.50
C THR A 34 3.31 -43.04 -28.04
N LEU A 35 3.83 -41.98 -28.66
CA LEU A 35 5.12 -41.41 -28.26
C LEU A 35 5.06 -40.80 -26.85
N THR A 36 3.95 -40.17 -26.48
CA THR A 36 3.73 -39.62 -25.12
C THR A 36 3.81 -40.72 -24.06
N GLU A 37 3.22 -41.89 -24.32
CA GLU A 37 3.29 -43.05 -23.42
C GLU A 37 4.74 -43.56 -23.28
N THR A 38 5.47 -43.69 -24.39
CA THR A 38 6.86 -44.17 -24.37
C THR A 38 7.81 -43.25 -23.60
N CYS A 39 7.56 -41.93 -23.60
CA CYS A 39 8.32 -40.94 -22.83
C CYS A 39 8.17 -41.08 -21.30
N SER A 40 7.27 -41.95 -20.82
CA SER A 40 7.13 -42.26 -19.39
C SER A 40 8.21 -43.24 -18.89
N SER A 41 8.97 -43.86 -19.79
CA SER A 41 10.10 -44.74 -19.48
C SER A 41 11.44 -44.04 -19.77
N PRO A 42 12.53 -44.35 -19.04
CA PRO A 42 13.83 -43.67 -19.26
C PRO A 42 14.38 -43.99 -20.66
N PRO A 43 14.51 -42.98 -21.55
CA PRO A 43 14.92 -43.21 -22.93
C PRO A 43 16.43 -43.44 -23.07
N SER A 44 16.84 -44.07 -24.17
CA SER A 44 18.27 -44.21 -24.51
C SER A 44 18.88 -42.87 -24.94
N GLN A 45 20.21 -42.72 -24.89
CA GLN A 45 20.89 -41.47 -25.31
C GLN A 45 20.62 -41.10 -26.77
N SER A 46 20.47 -42.08 -27.67
CA SER A 46 20.10 -41.83 -29.07
C SER A 46 18.67 -41.31 -29.21
N ASP A 47 17.74 -41.83 -28.39
CA ASP A 47 16.35 -41.39 -28.39
C ASP A 47 16.23 -39.96 -27.85
N VAL A 48 17.03 -39.58 -26.84
CA VAL A 48 17.05 -38.21 -26.31
C VAL A 48 17.40 -37.18 -27.39
N GLU A 49 18.34 -37.48 -28.28
CA GLU A 49 18.73 -36.54 -29.35
C GLU A 49 17.63 -36.40 -30.42
N LEU A 50 16.96 -37.50 -30.76
CA LEU A 50 15.78 -37.48 -31.65
C LEU A 50 14.63 -36.67 -31.04
N LEU A 51 14.39 -36.80 -29.73
CA LEU A 51 13.37 -36.05 -29.02
C LEU A 51 13.68 -34.54 -28.96
N LYS A 52 14.96 -34.14 -28.93
CA LYS A 52 15.35 -32.71 -29.06
C LYS A 52 15.04 -32.15 -30.45
N GLN A 53 15.25 -32.94 -31.51
CA GLN A 53 14.89 -32.55 -32.87
C GLN A 53 13.37 -32.47 -33.04
N LEU A 54 12.64 -33.42 -32.47
CA LEU A 54 11.18 -33.36 -32.47
C LEU A 54 10.66 -32.13 -31.72
N LYS A 55 11.25 -31.81 -30.56
CA LYS A 55 10.93 -30.58 -29.82
C LYS A 55 11.07 -29.35 -30.72
N SER A 56 12.20 -29.16 -31.41
CA SER A 56 12.39 -27.98 -32.26
C SER A 56 11.40 -27.94 -33.43
N TYR A 57 11.03 -29.10 -33.97
CA TYR A 57 9.98 -29.22 -34.98
C TYR A 57 8.59 -28.82 -34.44
N LEU A 58 8.18 -29.34 -33.27
CA LEU A 58 6.90 -28.97 -32.64
C LEU A 58 6.83 -27.47 -32.32
N LEU A 59 7.95 -26.90 -31.86
CA LEU A 59 8.04 -25.47 -31.56
C LEU A 59 8.02 -24.60 -32.82
N SER A 60 8.37 -25.11 -33.99
CA SER A 60 8.33 -24.35 -35.24
C SER A 60 6.92 -24.02 -35.73
N GLY A 61 5.87 -24.53 -35.07
CA GLY A 61 4.47 -24.28 -35.43
C GLY A 61 4.02 -24.98 -36.71
N ARG A 62 4.84 -25.89 -37.25
CA ARG A 62 4.56 -26.63 -38.49
C ARG A 62 3.52 -27.74 -38.36
N VAL A 63 3.20 -28.15 -37.13
CA VAL A 63 2.13 -29.11 -36.85
C VAL A 63 0.83 -28.33 -36.70
N GLN A 64 0.10 -28.23 -37.81
CA GLN A 64 -1.26 -27.72 -37.87
C GLN A 64 -2.14 -28.77 -38.56
N ALA A 65 -3.40 -28.83 -38.15
CA ALA A 65 -4.35 -29.74 -38.77
C ALA A 65 -4.67 -29.30 -40.20
N VAL A 66 -4.85 -30.29 -41.06
CA VAL A 66 -5.30 -30.09 -42.44
C VAL A 66 -6.83 -29.96 -42.46
N ASP A 67 -7.51 -30.71 -41.59
CA ASP A 67 -8.96 -30.67 -41.42
C ASP A 67 -9.37 -30.01 -40.09
N SER A 68 -10.42 -29.19 -40.11
CA SER A 68 -10.90 -28.46 -38.92
C SER A 68 -11.44 -29.37 -37.82
N ASP A 69 -11.94 -30.55 -38.19
CA ASP A 69 -12.66 -31.43 -37.28
C ASP A 69 -11.71 -32.11 -36.28
N ASP A 70 -10.48 -32.45 -36.71
CA ASP A 70 -9.46 -33.11 -35.88
C ASP A 70 -8.46 -32.13 -35.24
N ALA A 71 -8.59 -30.83 -35.53
CA ALA A 71 -7.68 -29.80 -35.03
C ALA A 71 -7.56 -29.82 -33.50
N SER A 72 -8.70 -29.84 -32.80
CA SER A 72 -8.71 -29.82 -31.34
C SER A 72 -7.97 -31.02 -30.72
N GLU A 73 -8.14 -32.23 -31.27
CA GLU A 73 -7.47 -33.44 -30.81
C GLU A 73 -5.97 -33.44 -31.11
N LEU A 74 -5.60 -33.00 -32.31
CA LEU A 74 -4.20 -32.88 -32.73
C LEU A 74 -3.44 -31.89 -31.85
N HIS A 75 -4.01 -30.71 -31.62
CA HIS A 75 -3.42 -29.70 -30.75
C HIS A 75 -3.33 -30.18 -29.30
N THR A 76 -4.34 -30.92 -28.80
CA THR A 76 -4.31 -31.52 -27.46
C THR A 76 -3.19 -32.57 -27.33
N ALA A 77 -3.07 -33.48 -28.30
CA ALA A 77 -2.01 -34.49 -28.33
C ALA A 77 -0.61 -33.85 -28.41
N LYS A 78 -0.47 -32.78 -29.20
CA LYS A 78 0.77 -31.97 -29.28
C LYS A 78 1.18 -31.42 -27.91
N TRP A 79 0.25 -30.81 -27.16
CA TRP A 79 0.54 -30.25 -25.83
C TRP A 79 0.83 -31.32 -24.77
N HIS A 80 0.16 -32.48 -24.84
CA HIS A 80 0.49 -33.61 -23.97
C HIS A 80 1.90 -34.15 -24.23
N LEU A 81 2.30 -34.29 -25.50
CA LEU A 81 3.66 -34.70 -25.84
C LEU A 81 4.69 -33.67 -25.37
N LEU A 82 4.46 -32.37 -25.59
CA LEU A 82 5.32 -31.30 -25.07
C LEU A 82 5.46 -31.38 -23.54
N THR A 83 4.40 -31.78 -22.84
CA THR A 83 4.41 -31.98 -21.38
C THR A 83 5.20 -33.22 -20.98
N ALA A 84 5.10 -34.32 -21.73
CA ALA A 84 5.89 -35.53 -21.50
C ALA A 84 7.38 -35.31 -21.79
N LEU A 85 7.72 -34.54 -22.82
CA LEU A 85 9.09 -34.15 -23.14
C LEU A 85 9.76 -33.36 -22.01
N LEU A 86 9.00 -32.58 -21.24
CA LEU A 86 9.54 -31.94 -20.03
C LEU A 86 10.03 -32.96 -19.01
N ARG A 87 9.46 -34.18 -18.94
CA ARG A 87 9.84 -35.21 -17.95
C ARG A 87 11.12 -35.95 -18.32
N VAL A 88 11.50 -35.98 -19.59
CA VAL A 88 12.71 -36.64 -20.08
C VAL A 88 13.97 -35.88 -19.64
N ASP A 89 14.95 -36.59 -19.07
CA ASP A 89 16.23 -36.00 -18.67
C ASP A 89 17.13 -35.77 -19.90
N GLY A 90 17.67 -34.56 -20.04
CA GLY A 90 18.47 -34.13 -21.19
C GLY A 90 17.74 -33.31 -22.26
N VAL A 91 16.40 -33.16 -22.16
CA VAL A 91 15.61 -32.27 -23.01
C VAL A 91 15.27 -30.98 -22.24
N GLU A 92 16.09 -29.94 -22.39
CA GLU A 92 15.89 -28.67 -21.70
C GLU A 92 15.02 -27.70 -22.51
N PHE A 93 13.92 -27.21 -21.93
CA PHE A 93 13.08 -26.15 -22.52
C PHE A 93 13.49 -24.73 -22.08
N THR A 94 14.20 -24.61 -20.96
CA THR A 94 14.42 -23.36 -20.21
C THR A 94 15.77 -22.69 -20.48
N ALA A 95 16.61 -23.27 -21.34
CA ALA A 95 17.97 -22.78 -21.59
C ALA A 95 18.04 -21.49 -22.46
N SER A 96 16.97 -21.11 -23.17
CA SER A 96 16.95 -19.89 -23.98
C SER A 96 15.63 -19.12 -23.91
N GLU A 97 15.71 -17.79 -23.78
CA GLU A 97 14.57 -16.86 -23.83
C GLU A 97 13.75 -17.04 -25.12
N GLN A 98 14.43 -17.36 -26.22
CA GLN A 98 13.80 -17.60 -27.53
C GLN A 98 12.88 -18.82 -27.53
N ASN A 99 13.23 -19.92 -26.84
CA ASN A 99 12.35 -21.08 -26.73
C ASN A 99 11.06 -20.73 -25.96
N LEU A 100 11.18 -19.92 -24.91
CA LEU A 100 10.01 -19.45 -24.15
C LEU A 100 9.13 -18.52 -24.99
N GLN A 101 9.71 -17.60 -25.74
CA GLN A 101 8.97 -16.76 -26.69
C GLN A 101 8.18 -17.59 -27.70
N THR A 102 8.80 -18.63 -28.27
CA THR A 102 8.14 -19.51 -29.24
C THR A 102 6.99 -20.30 -28.61
N VAL A 103 7.18 -20.87 -27.41
CA VAL A 103 6.09 -21.56 -26.70
C VAL A 103 4.95 -20.61 -26.37
N LEU A 104 5.25 -19.39 -25.93
CA LEU A 104 4.24 -18.37 -25.63
C LEU A 104 3.46 -17.95 -26.88
N GLY A 105 4.13 -17.80 -28.03
CA GLY A 105 3.47 -17.57 -29.32
C GLY A 105 2.53 -18.71 -29.69
N LEU A 106 2.96 -19.96 -29.50
CA LEU A 106 2.10 -21.14 -29.73
C LEU A 106 0.90 -21.20 -28.77
N MET A 107 1.05 -20.77 -27.52
CA MET A 107 -0.09 -20.68 -26.61
C MET A 107 -1.11 -19.64 -27.07
N LEU A 108 -0.64 -18.51 -27.61
CA LEU A 108 -1.52 -17.46 -28.11
C LEU A 108 -2.24 -17.84 -29.40
N SER A 109 -1.63 -18.65 -30.26
CA SER A 109 -2.30 -19.20 -31.45
C SER A 109 -3.36 -20.23 -31.08
N ASP A 110 -2.98 -21.19 -30.22
CA ASP A 110 -3.80 -22.37 -29.97
C ASP A 110 -4.90 -22.14 -28.91
N ARG A 111 -4.95 -20.97 -28.24
CA ARG A 111 -5.87 -20.70 -27.11
C ARG A 111 -7.36 -20.73 -27.45
N PHE A 112 -7.72 -20.63 -28.73
CA PHE A 112 -9.11 -20.58 -29.18
C PHE A 112 -9.63 -21.92 -29.74
N GLU A 113 -8.77 -22.94 -29.81
CA GLU A 113 -9.13 -24.24 -30.41
C GLU A 113 -10.16 -25.00 -29.58
N SER A 114 -9.86 -25.32 -28.31
CA SER A 114 -10.80 -26.02 -27.43
C SER A 114 -10.45 -25.88 -25.95
N SER A 115 -11.40 -26.27 -25.08
CA SER A 115 -11.17 -26.37 -23.64
C SER A 115 -10.13 -27.44 -23.26
N ASP A 116 -10.03 -28.52 -24.05
CA ASP A 116 -9.07 -29.59 -23.83
C ASP A 116 -7.64 -29.12 -24.13
N VAL A 117 -7.47 -28.32 -25.19
CA VAL A 117 -6.20 -27.67 -25.53
C VAL A 117 -5.75 -26.76 -24.39
N LEU A 118 -6.65 -25.92 -23.84
CA LEU A 118 -6.35 -25.07 -22.68
C LEU A 118 -5.97 -25.89 -21.44
N THR A 119 -6.60 -27.05 -21.26
CA THR A 119 -6.29 -27.97 -20.15
C THR A 119 -4.89 -28.58 -20.31
N ALA A 120 -4.54 -29.03 -21.51
CA ALA A 120 -3.22 -29.58 -21.81
C ALA A 120 -2.11 -28.53 -21.66
N MET A 121 -2.34 -27.29 -22.11
CA MET A 121 -1.43 -26.16 -21.89
C MET A 121 -1.26 -25.83 -20.39
N ALA A 122 -2.34 -25.85 -19.61
CA ALA A 122 -2.27 -25.63 -18.17
C ALA A 122 -1.43 -26.70 -17.47
N GLN A 123 -1.58 -27.98 -17.86
CA GLN A 123 -0.73 -29.07 -17.36
C GLN A 123 0.74 -28.85 -17.70
N TRP A 124 1.05 -28.39 -18.93
CA TRP A 124 2.41 -28.04 -19.32
C TRP A 124 3.01 -26.96 -18.41
N LEU A 125 2.25 -25.89 -18.12
CA LEU A 125 2.65 -24.80 -17.23
C LEU A 125 2.86 -25.25 -15.78
N VAL A 126 2.11 -26.23 -15.30
CA VAL A 126 2.36 -26.79 -13.97
C VAL A 126 3.61 -27.68 -13.98
N GLN A 127 3.86 -28.44 -15.04
CA GLN A 127 5.03 -29.32 -15.09
C GLN A 127 6.35 -28.54 -15.22
N ILE A 128 6.38 -27.40 -15.92
CA ILE A 128 7.60 -26.58 -15.99
C ILE A 128 8.04 -26.05 -14.61
N LYS A 129 7.13 -25.98 -13.63
CA LYS A 129 7.41 -25.61 -12.23
C LYS A 129 8.16 -26.70 -11.47
N SER A 130 7.92 -27.99 -11.75
CA SER A 130 8.49 -29.10 -10.96
C SER A 130 9.98 -29.34 -11.25
N LYS A 131 10.48 -28.97 -12.44
CA LYS A 131 11.90 -29.12 -12.83
C LYS A 131 12.78 -27.90 -12.58
N ASN A 132 12.23 -26.72 -12.28
CA ASN A 132 13.00 -25.48 -12.23
C ASN A 132 13.43 -25.08 -10.80
N THR A 133 14.75 -25.04 -10.56
CA THR A 133 15.35 -24.35 -9.41
C THR A 133 15.78 -22.90 -9.72
N SER A 134 15.91 -22.49 -11.00
CA SER A 134 16.18 -21.10 -11.42
C SER A 134 16.38 -21.05 -12.95
N PRO A 135 15.35 -20.75 -13.80
CA PRO A 135 14.95 -19.36 -14.08
C PRO A 135 13.45 -19.23 -14.53
N ALA A 136 12.49 -19.72 -13.75
CA ALA A 136 11.06 -19.45 -14.02
C ALA A 136 10.70 -17.96 -13.80
N SER A 137 11.59 -17.18 -13.19
CA SER A 137 11.42 -15.74 -12.89
C SER A 137 11.19 -14.86 -14.13
N THR A 138 11.49 -15.35 -15.33
CA THR A 138 11.49 -14.55 -16.56
C THR A 138 10.21 -14.68 -17.39
N LEU A 139 9.31 -15.63 -17.10
CA LEU A 139 8.17 -15.93 -17.99
C LEU A 139 7.21 -14.75 -18.17
N LEU A 140 6.98 -13.96 -17.11
CA LEU A 140 6.18 -12.72 -17.16
C LEU A 140 6.92 -11.56 -17.84
N ASP A 141 8.25 -11.63 -17.94
CA ASP A 141 9.10 -10.59 -18.48
C ASP A 141 9.42 -10.79 -19.96
N VAL A 142 9.13 -11.98 -20.51
CA VAL A 142 9.33 -12.30 -21.93
C VAL A 142 8.44 -11.42 -22.79
N LYS A 143 9.06 -10.53 -23.58
CA LYS A 143 8.36 -9.75 -24.59
C LYS A 143 8.25 -10.55 -25.88
N LEU A 144 7.04 -10.66 -26.41
CA LEU A 144 6.81 -11.21 -27.74
C LEU A 144 7.31 -10.22 -28.79
N THR A 145 7.90 -10.74 -29.87
CA THR A 145 8.50 -9.93 -30.95
C THR A 145 7.45 -9.26 -31.84
N ASN A 146 6.20 -9.74 -31.81
CA ASN A 146 5.09 -9.21 -32.59
C ASN A 146 4.19 -8.32 -31.71
N PRO A 147 4.10 -7.01 -31.98
CA PRO A 147 3.20 -6.11 -31.25
C PRO A 147 1.72 -6.22 -31.69
N GLU A 148 1.42 -6.99 -32.75
CA GLU A 148 0.06 -7.16 -33.31
C GLU A 148 -0.73 -8.31 -32.66
N GLU A 149 -0.08 -9.19 -31.90
CA GLU A 149 -0.77 -10.21 -31.10
C GLU A 149 -1.27 -9.55 -29.80
N GLU A 150 -2.52 -9.08 -29.81
CA GLU A 150 -3.16 -8.30 -28.72
C GLU A 150 -3.27 -9.02 -27.36
N GLY A 151 -2.77 -10.25 -27.20
CA GLY A 151 -2.88 -11.05 -25.98
C GLY A 151 -1.59 -11.08 -25.15
N SER A 152 -1.69 -10.72 -23.86
CA SER A 152 -0.63 -11.01 -22.90
C SER A 152 -0.67 -12.48 -22.49
N TYR A 153 0.48 -13.05 -22.13
CA TYR A 153 0.54 -14.35 -21.47
C TYR A 153 -0.39 -14.46 -20.23
N LEU A 154 -0.58 -13.33 -19.53
CA LEU A 154 -1.53 -13.25 -18.41
C LEU A 154 -2.99 -13.44 -18.85
N ASP A 155 -3.36 -13.02 -20.06
CA ASP A 155 -4.70 -13.21 -20.60
C ASP A 155 -4.96 -14.69 -20.92
N VAL A 156 -3.93 -15.41 -21.36
CA VAL A 156 -3.98 -16.86 -21.58
C VAL A 156 -4.17 -17.61 -20.26
N ILE A 157 -3.37 -17.29 -19.22
CA ILE A 157 -3.56 -17.87 -17.87
C ILE A 157 -4.97 -17.59 -17.36
N LYS A 158 -5.46 -16.37 -17.53
CA LYS A 158 -6.80 -15.97 -17.12
C LYS A 158 -7.87 -16.79 -17.84
N GLN A 159 -7.75 -16.97 -19.16
CA GLN A 159 -8.65 -17.78 -19.96
C GLN A 159 -8.65 -19.24 -19.48
N MET A 160 -7.47 -19.85 -19.31
CA MET A 160 -7.34 -21.21 -18.75
C MET A 160 -8.05 -21.32 -17.40
N TYR A 161 -7.81 -20.38 -16.50
CA TYR A 161 -8.39 -20.45 -15.16
C TYR A 161 -9.92 -20.43 -15.18
N VAL A 162 -10.52 -19.61 -16.07
CA VAL A 162 -11.98 -19.55 -16.27
C VAL A 162 -12.51 -20.87 -16.83
N THR A 163 -11.88 -21.42 -17.88
CA THR A 163 -12.41 -22.58 -18.61
C THR A 163 -12.20 -23.92 -17.91
N LEU A 164 -11.16 -24.04 -17.08
CA LEU A 164 -10.81 -25.31 -16.43
C LEU A 164 -11.92 -25.80 -15.49
N GLY A 165 -12.41 -27.03 -15.69
CA GLY A 165 -13.35 -27.67 -14.75
C GLY A 165 -12.70 -28.21 -13.47
N SER A 166 -11.38 -28.46 -13.48
CA SER A 166 -10.66 -29.08 -12.36
C SER A 166 -10.20 -28.07 -11.31
N SER A 167 -10.66 -28.22 -10.06
CA SER A 167 -10.24 -27.37 -8.94
C SER A 167 -8.77 -27.55 -8.56
N SER A 168 -8.23 -28.78 -8.66
CA SER A 168 -6.82 -29.06 -8.37
C SER A 168 -5.89 -28.38 -9.38
N LEU A 169 -6.23 -28.42 -10.67
CA LEU A 169 -5.40 -27.78 -11.70
C LEU A 169 -5.47 -26.25 -11.60
N ARG A 170 -6.64 -25.68 -11.26
CA ARG A 170 -6.77 -24.26 -10.92
C ARG A 170 -5.88 -23.87 -9.74
N GLN A 171 -5.81 -24.72 -8.71
CA GLN A 171 -4.92 -24.48 -7.57
C GLN A 171 -3.46 -24.48 -7.99
N GLU A 172 -3.02 -25.51 -8.73
CA GLU A 172 -1.64 -25.60 -9.20
C GLU A 172 -1.23 -24.40 -10.08
N LEU A 173 -2.14 -23.92 -10.94
CA LEU A 173 -1.94 -22.70 -11.73
C LEU A 173 -1.82 -21.44 -10.86
N ALA A 174 -2.67 -21.28 -9.84
CA ALA A 174 -2.57 -20.17 -8.90
C ALA A 174 -1.23 -20.19 -8.15
N GLU A 175 -0.73 -21.38 -7.79
CA GLU A 175 0.60 -21.53 -7.20
C GLU A 175 1.73 -21.17 -8.16
N VAL A 176 1.62 -21.53 -9.45
CA VAL A 176 2.58 -21.12 -10.49
C VAL A 176 2.59 -19.60 -10.54
N LEU A 177 1.44 -18.96 -10.72
CA LEU A 177 1.31 -17.52 -10.84
C LEU A 177 1.89 -16.78 -9.61
N ALA A 178 1.58 -17.24 -8.40
CA ALA A 178 2.09 -16.64 -7.17
C ALA A 178 3.63 -16.70 -7.08
N ARG A 179 4.28 -17.75 -7.61
CA ARG A 179 5.74 -17.85 -7.63
C ARG A 179 6.40 -17.00 -8.73
N LEU A 180 5.70 -16.78 -9.84
CA LEU A 180 6.20 -15.96 -10.95
C LEU A 180 6.24 -14.46 -10.57
N VAL A 181 5.34 -14.03 -9.68
CA VAL A 181 5.28 -12.64 -9.23
C VAL A 181 6.35 -12.38 -8.17
N THR A 182 7.46 -11.79 -8.59
CA THR A 182 8.60 -11.46 -7.70
C THR A 182 8.88 -9.97 -7.63
N THR A 183 8.50 -9.22 -8.67
CA THR A 183 8.76 -7.78 -8.75
C THR A 183 7.47 -6.96 -8.66
N LYS A 184 7.62 -5.70 -8.22
CA LYS A 184 6.50 -4.75 -8.15
C LYS A 184 5.84 -4.50 -9.51
N ASP A 185 6.58 -4.58 -10.61
CA ASP A 185 6.03 -4.35 -11.95
C ASP A 185 5.25 -5.57 -12.47
N GLN A 186 5.71 -6.79 -12.19
CA GLN A 186 4.94 -8.01 -12.44
C GLN A 186 3.61 -8.01 -11.65
N ALA A 187 3.65 -7.60 -10.37
CA ALA A 187 2.44 -7.45 -9.56
C ALA A 187 1.44 -6.46 -10.18
N LYS A 188 1.91 -5.35 -10.75
CA LYS A 188 1.04 -4.41 -11.48
C LYS A 188 0.46 -5.03 -12.76
N GLN A 189 1.21 -5.85 -13.49
CA GLN A 189 0.72 -6.52 -14.69
C GLN A 189 -0.38 -7.54 -14.38
N VAL A 190 -0.24 -8.31 -13.29
CA VAL A 190 -1.27 -9.25 -12.81
C VAL A 190 -2.57 -8.53 -12.45
N VAL A 191 -2.47 -7.36 -11.82
CA VAL A 191 -3.65 -6.53 -11.57
C VAL A 191 -4.21 -5.94 -12.87
N LYS A 192 -3.35 -5.45 -13.77
CA LYS A 192 -3.77 -4.84 -15.05
C LYS A 192 -4.58 -5.81 -15.92
N SER A 193 -4.20 -7.09 -15.95
CA SER A 193 -4.93 -8.15 -16.68
C SER A 193 -6.26 -8.55 -16.01
N GLY A 194 -6.48 -8.12 -14.77
CA GLY A 194 -7.68 -8.42 -13.99
C GLY A 194 -7.72 -9.86 -13.48
N ILE A 195 -6.57 -10.55 -13.38
CA ILE A 195 -6.52 -11.92 -12.86
C ILE A 195 -7.00 -11.97 -11.41
N LEU A 196 -6.57 -11.06 -10.54
CA LEU A 196 -7.01 -11.07 -9.13
C LEU A 196 -8.53 -10.99 -8.99
N ARG A 197 -9.16 -10.07 -9.73
CA ARG A 197 -10.62 -9.93 -9.79
C ARG A 197 -11.29 -11.17 -10.39
N CYS A 198 -10.67 -11.80 -11.39
CA CYS A 198 -11.16 -13.05 -11.98
C CYS A 198 -11.12 -14.22 -10.99
N LEU A 199 -10.01 -14.39 -10.25
CA LEU A 199 -9.88 -15.41 -9.20
C LEU A 199 -10.96 -15.23 -8.13
N LEU A 200 -11.18 -13.97 -7.70
CA LEU A 200 -12.22 -13.65 -6.73
C LEU A 200 -13.62 -13.95 -7.27
N GLN A 201 -13.93 -13.50 -8.49
CA GLN A 201 -15.23 -13.71 -9.13
C GLN A 201 -15.60 -15.20 -9.20
N ILE A 202 -14.70 -16.04 -9.73
CA ILE A 202 -14.93 -17.49 -9.87
C ILE A 202 -15.13 -18.16 -8.52
N ALA A 203 -14.43 -17.70 -7.48
CA ALA A 203 -14.59 -18.22 -6.13
C ALA A 203 -15.92 -17.83 -5.48
N LEU A 204 -16.51 -16.68 -5.85
CA LEU A 204 -17.79 -16.18 -5.31
C LEU A 204 -19.02 -16.65 -6.09
N GLU A 205 -18.87 -17.04 -7.36
CA GLU A 205 -19.97 -17.51 -8.22
C GLU A 205 -20.35 -18.99 -7.98
N GLN A 206 -19.62 -19.73 -7.14
CA GLN A 206 -19.96 -21.11 -6.79
C GLN A 206 -21.18 -21.16 -5.85
N PRO A 207 -22.09 -22.14 -6.00
CA PRO A 207 -23.27 -22.28 -5.15
C PRO A 207 -22.92 -22.48 -3.66
N ASP A 208 -23.69 -21.83 -2.78
CA ASP A 208 -23.40 -21.57 -1.37
C ASP A 208 -23.11 -22.79 -0.46
N ASP A 209 -23.59 -23.99 -0.82
CA ASP A 209 -23.56 -25.16 0.08
C ASP A 209 -22.20 -25.89 0.14
N LEU A 210 -21.33 -25.67 -0.85
CA LEU A 210 -19.99 -26.25 -0.94
C LEU A 210 -19.04 -25.21 -1.56
N VAL A 211 -18.85 -24.08 -0.89
CA VAL A 211 -17.76 -23.17 -1.28
C VAL A 211 -16.45 -23.95 -1.22
N ASP A 212 -15.88 -24.20 -2.39
CA ASP A 212 -14.60 -24.87 -2.50
C ASP A 212 -13.54 -23.94 -1.91
N GLY A 213 -13.16 -24.22 -0.65
CA GLY A 213 -12.14 -23.46 0.07
C GLY A 213 -10.83 -23.38 -0.71
N VAL A 214 -10.62 -24.27 -1.69
CA VAL A 214 -9.50 -24.21 -2.64
C VAL A 214 -9.58 -22.98 -3.55
N LEU A 215 -10.76 -22.60 -4.05
CA LEU A 215 -10.90 -21.44 -4.95
C LEU A 215 -10.66 -20.11 -4.21
N LEU A 216 -11.18 -19.97 -3.00
CA LEU A 216 -10.85 -18.82 -2.15
C LEU A 216 -9.36 -18.79 -1.80
N GLN A 217 -8.76 -19.95 -1.54
CA GLN A 217 -7.33 -20.07 -1.27
C GLN A 217 -6.48 -19.61 -2.46
N ASN A 218 -6.91 -19.86 -3.70
CA ASN A 218 -6.22 -19.40 -4.90
C ASN A 218 -6.13 -17.87 -4.96
N PHE A 219 -7.25 -17.20 -4.69
CA PHE A 219 -7.28 -15.74 -4.59
C PHE A 219 -6.37 -15.23 -3.47
N ILE A 220 -6.46 -15.83 -2.28
CA ILE A 220 -5.64 -15.46 -1.12
C ILE A 220 -4.15 -15.60 -1.45
N GLN A 221 -3.74 -16.70 -2.07
CA GLN A 221 -2.33 -16.98 -2.34
C GLN A 221 -1.71 -15.98 -3.32
N VAL A 222 -2.36 -15.75 -4.47
CA VAL A 222 -1.86 -14.80 -5.47
C VAL A 222 -1.96 -13.37 -4.94
N GLY A 223 -3.07 -13.03 -4.29
CA GLY A 223 -3.31 -11.69 -3.77
C GLY A 223 -2.40 -11.32 -2.61
N VAL A 224 -2.03 -12.26 -1.72
CA VAL A 224 -1.01 -12.03 -0.67
C VAL A 224 0.35 -11.73 -1.29
N GLN A 225 0.75 -12.45 -2.35
CA GLN A 225 2.00 -12.17 -3.03
C GLN A 225 2.01 -10.79 -3.69
N VAL A 226 0.94 -10.45 -4.41
CA VAL A 226 0.76 -9.11 -4.98
C VAL A 226 0.81 -8.04 -3.87
N ALA A 227 0.07 -8.24 -2.78
CA ALA A 227 0.01 -7.31 -1.66
C ALA A 227 1.38 -7.09 -1.02
N SER A 228 2.21 -8.13 -0.89
CA SER A 228 3.56 -8.02 -0.31
C SER A 228 4.49 -7.10 -1.11
N LEU A 229 4.24 -6.92 -2.41
CA LEU A 229 5.06 -6.10 -3.31
C LEU A 229 4.51 -4.68 -3.53
N VAL A 230 3.21 -4.47 -3.32
CA VAL A 230 2.51 -3.21 -3.68
C VAL A 230 1.88 -2.49 -2.49
N CYS A 231 1.62 -3.17 -1.38
CA CYS A 231 1.06 -2.56 -0.17
C CYS A 231 2.16 -2.10 0.79
N PHE A 232 1.78 -1.24 1.74
CA PHE A 232 2.71 -0.78 2.78
C PHE A 232 2.74 -1.81 3.93
N GLY A 233 3.93 -2.14 4.44
CA GLY A 233 4.12 -3.13 5.52
C GLY A 233 5.29 -4.08 5.25
N SER A 234 5.73 -4.83 6.26
CA SER A 234 6.76 -5.86 6.10
C SER A 234 6.14 -7.19 5.68
N ALA A 235 6.84 -7.99 4.86
CA ALA A 235 6.42 -9.33 4.42
C ALA A 235 5.98 -10.26 5.58
N SER A 236 6.43 -10.00 6.81
CA SER A 236 6.05 -10.75 8.02
C SER A 236 4.61 -10.54 8.50
N GLU A 237 3.94 -9.42 8.14
CA GLU A 237 2.52 -9.20 8.47
C GLU A 237 1.57 -9.98 7.54
N PHE A 238 2.11 -10.64 6.52
CA PHE A 238 1.35 -11.37 5.49
C PHE A 238 1.26 -12.89 5.74
N SER A 239 1.87 -13.40 6.81
CA SER A 239 1.79 -14.81 7.21
C SER A 239 0.53 -15.05 8.06
N ALA A 240 -0.45 -15.77 7.49
CA ALA A 240 -1.65 -16.17 8.21
C ALA A 240 -1.27 -17.07 9.40
N LYS A 241 -1.67 -16.69 10.62
CA LYS A 241 -1.60 -17.59 11.77
C LYS A 241 -2.58 -18.74 11.53
N THR A 242 -2.06 -19.95 11.39
CA THR A 242 -2.85 -21.18 11.22
C THR A 242 -3.71 -21.42 12.46
N VAL A 243 -5.02 -21.34 12.33
CA VAL A 243 -5.97 -21.78 13.37
C VAL A 243 -6.85 -22.89 12.78
N ALA A 244 -6.84 -24.05 13.42
CA ALA A 244 -7.56 -25.25 13.00
C ALA A 244 -8.99 -25.29 13.59
N LYS A 245 -10.00 -25.48 12.72
CA LYS A 245 -11.19 -26.36 12.89
C LYS A 245 -12.09 -26.27 11.65
N SER A 246 -12.62 -27.42 11.22
CA SER A 246 -13.10 -27.69 9.84
C SER A 246 -14.45 -27.09 9.43
N SER A 247 -15.31 -26.64 10.35
CA SER A 247 -16.53 -25.87 9.99
C SER A 247 -16.34 -24.35 10.01
N LEU A 248 -15.24 -23.87 10.63
CA LEU A 248 -14.84 -22.46 10.68
C LEU A 248 -13.94 -22.08 9.49
N LEU A 249 -13.50 -23.04 8.70
CA LEU A 249 -12.48 -22.86 7.66
C LEU A 249 -12.98 -21.96 6.51
N ALA A 250 -14.22 -22.14 6.07
CA ALA A 250 -14.82 -21.34 5.02
C ALA A 250 -15.01 -19.87 5.45
N ASP A 251 -15.52 -19.62 6.66
CA ASP A 251 -15.70 -18.26 7.18
C ASP A 251 -14.37 -17.57 7.48
N VAL A 252 -13.36 -18.33 7.94
CA VAL A 252 -11.99 -17.82 8.07
C VAL A 252 -11.41 -17.45 6.71
N GLN A 253 -11.63 -18.25 5.67
CA GLN A 253 -11.18 -17.94 4.31
C GLN A 253 -11.91 -16.72 3.73
N ARG A 254 -13.25 -16.64 3.87
CA ARG A 254 -14.03 -15.45 3.46
C ARG A 254 -13.57 -14.19 4.19
N ARG A 255 -13.27 -14.28 5.49
CA ARG A 255 -12.69 -13.18 6.25
C ARG A 255 -11.32 -12.78 5.70
N ASN A 256 -10.44 -13.74 5.42
CA ASN A 256 -9.13 -13.47 4.84
C ASN A 256 -9.24 -12.79 3.47
N VAL A 257 -10.21 -13.20 2.64
CA VAL A 257 -10.53 -12.56 1.36
C VAL A 257 -10.95 -11.10 1.56
N CYS A 258 -11.88 -10.85 2.48
CA CYS A 258 -12.33 -9.49 2.81
C CYS A 258 -11.16 -8.61 3.30
N GLU A 259 -10.37 -9.11 4.24
CA GLU A 259 -9.21 -8.38 4.75
C GLU A 259 -8.17 -8.10 3.66
N LEU A 260 -7.92 -9.05 2.76
CA LEU A 260 -6.99 -8.89 1.66
C LEU A 260 -7.46 -7.84 0.64
N ALA A 261 -8.74 -7.88 0.25
CA ALA A 261 -9.31 -6.87 -0.65
C ALA A 261 -9.20 -5.46 -0.04
N VAL A 262 -9.57 -5.31 1.24
CA VAL A 262 -9.44 -4.04 1.98
C VAL A 262 -7.97 -3.59 2.07
N ARG A 263 -7.03 -4.50 2.31
CA ARG A 263 -5.59 -4.15 2.30
C ARG A 263 -5.12 -3.65 0.93
N LEU A 264 -5.59 -4.24 -0.16
CA LEU A 264 -5.26 -3.78 -1.51
C LEU A 264 -5.79 -2.36 -1.78
N MET A 265 -6.94 -1.98 -1.21
CA MET A 265 -7.44 -0.59 -1.23
C MET A 265 -6.51 0.38 -0.47
N LEU A 266 -5.70 -0.10 0.46
CA LEU A 266 -4.71 0.72 1.15
C LEU A 266 -3.40 0.89 0.36
N SER A 267 -3.22 0.20 -0.77
CA SER A 267 -2.03 0.31 -1.63
C SER A 267 -1.73 1.76 -2.06
N GLY A 268 -0.43 2.06 -2.22
CA GLY A 268 0.07 3.30 -2.81
C GLY A 268 0.12 3.27 -4.35
N VAL A 269 -0.24 2.15 -4.98
CA VAL A 269 -0.28 2.00 -6.43
C VAL A 269 -1.71 2.21 -6.93
N SER A 270 -1.94 3.27 -7.72
CA SER A 270 -3.28 3.69 -8.15
C SER A 270 -4.05 2.60 -8.91
N LEU A 271 -3.35 1.78 -9.71
CA LEU A 271 -3.95 0.67 -10.45
C LEU A 271 -4.49 -0.41 -9.50
N VAL A 272 -3.70 -0.80 -8.50
CA VAL A 272 -4.07 -1.79 -7.48
C VAL A 272 -5.23 -1.30 -6.64
N PHE A 273 -5.16 -0.04 -6.22
CA PHE A 273 -6.25 0.64 -5.54
C PHE A 273 -7.56 0.56 -6.34
N ALA A 274 -7.53 0.93 -7.62
CA ALA A 274 -8.73 0.99 -8.45
C ALA A 274 -9.34 -0.40 -8.72
N ASP A 275 -8.51 -1.44 -8.89
CA ASP A 275 -9.01 -2.81 -9.04
C ASP A 275 -9.56 -3.36 -7.71
N ALA A 276 -8.95 -3.02 -6.58
CA ALA A 276 -9.43 -3.40 -5.25
C ALA A 276 -10.79 -2.80 -4.90
N VAL A 277 -11.08 -1.56 -5.32
CA VAL A 277 -12.43 -0.96 -5.18
C VAL A 277 -13.47 -1.76 -5.97
N ARG A 278 -13.13 -2.26 -7.16
CA ARG A 278 -14.02 -3.13 -7.95
C ARG A 278 -14.22 -4.50 -7.30
N MET A 279 -13.16 -5.05 -6.69
CA MET A 279 -13.26 -6.30 -5.93
C MET A 279 -14.10 -6.15 -4.66
N LEU A 280 -14.04 -4.99 -3.99
CA LEU A 280 -14.92 -4.71 -2.86
C LEU A 280 -16.39 -4.78 -3.29
N GLN A 281 -16.74 -4.32 -4.49
CA GLN A 281 -18.10 -4.46 -5.01
C GLN A 281 -18.54 -5.93 -5.09
N GLN A 282 -17.67 -6.81 -5.60
CA GLN A 282 -17.96 -8.25 -5.66
C GLN A 282 -18.20 -8.86 -4.26
N LEU A 283 -17.51 -8.35 -3.24
CA LEU A 283 -17.73 -8.78 -1.85
C LEU A 283 -19.02 -8.24 -1.25
N ILE A 284 -19.47 -7.05 -1.65
CA ILE A 284 -20.75 -6.48 -1.23
C ILE A 284 -21.92 -7.26 -1.85
N ASP A 285 -21.76 -7.67 -3.11
CA ASP A 285 -22.80 -8.42 -3.83
C ASP A 285 -22.95 -9.87 -3.30
N ASN A 286 -21.91 -10.40 -2.63
CA ASN A 286 -21.94 -11.72 -2.00
C ASN A 286 -22.36 -11.64 -0.52
N ALA A 287 -23.56 -12.14 -0.20
CA ALA A 287 -24.16 -12.05 1.14
C ALA A 287 -23.27 -12.52 2.31
N PRO A 288 -22.60 -13.70 2.27
CA PRO A 288 -21.77 -14.14 3.38
C PRO A 288 -20.49 -13.30 3.55
N CYS A 289 -19.88 -12.82 2.46
CA CYS A 289 -18.76 -11.88 2.56
C CYS A 289 -19.20 -10.52 3.12
N ARG A 290 -20.34 -10.00 2.66
CA ARG A 290 -20.89 -8.71 3.14
C ARG A 290 -21.11 -8.70 4.65
N ALA A 291 -21.64 -9.79 5.22
CA ALA A 291 -21.85 -9.90 6.66
C ALA A 291 -20.54 -9.80 7.48
N LEU A 292 -19.40 -10.14 6.89
CA LEU A 292 -18.08 -10.11 7.55
C LEU A 292 -17.37 -8.76 7.38
N LEU A 293 -17.74 -7.96 6.37
CA LEU A 293 -17.08 -6.68 6.07
C LEU A 293 -17.04 -5.71 7.26
N PRO A 294 -18.14 -5.46 8.01
CA PRO A 294 -18.13 -4.52 9.13
C PRO A 294 -17.12 -4.86 10.22
N ALA A 295 -16.74 -6.14 10.37
CA ALA A 295 -15.76 -6.59 11.35
C ALA A 295 -14.30 -6.40 10.92
N VAL A 296 -14.03 -5.95 9.69
CA VAL A 296 -12.67 -5.73 9.17
C VAL A 296 -12.12 -4.39 9.67
N PRO A 297 -11.03 -4.37 10.48
CA PRO A 297 -10.55 -3.14 11.11
C PRO A 297 -10.11 -2.04 10.14
N ASP A 298 -9.54 -2.43 8.99
CA ASP A 298 -9.03 -1.48 8.01
C ASP A 298 -10.12 -0.90 7.08
N LEU A 299 -11.34 -1.45 7.10
CA LEU A 299 -12.38 -1.12 6.12
C LEU A 299 -12.82 0.34 6.20
N ARG A 300 -13.16 0.83 7.40
CA ARG A 300 -13.61 2.22 7.59
C ARG A 300 -12.59 3.21 7.05
N GLY A 301 -11.33 3.00 7.39
CA GLY A 301 -10.23 3.83 6.91
C GLY A 301 -9.97 3.72 5.40
N ALA A 302 -10.14 2.54 4.82
CA ALA A 302 -10.04 2.35 3.37
C ALA A 302 -11.16 3.10 2.62
N LEU A 303 -12.39 3.06 3.14
CA LEU A 303 -13.54 3.80 2.60
C LEU A 303 -13.37 5.32 2.75
N GLU A 304 -12.89 5.79 3.89
CA GLU A 304 -12.59 7.22 4.06
C GLU A 304 -11.48 7.68 3.12
N LYS A 305 -10.47 6.83 2.87
CA LYS A 305 -9.39 7.11 1.91
C LYS A 305 -9.96 7.22 0.50
N THR A 306 -10.77 6.25 0.05
CA THR A 306 -11.37 6.28 -1.30
C THR A 306 -12.24 7.53 -1.48
N HIS A 307 -13.09 7.83 -0.50
CA HIS A 307 -13.97 8.99 -0.51
C HIS A 307 -13.21 10.32 -0.54
N THR A 308 -12.12 10.42 0.24
CA THR A 308 -11.27 11.62 0.23
C THR A 308 -10.59 11.78 -1.13
N LEU A 309 -10.04 10.71 -1.70
CA LEU A 309 -9.35 10.76 -2.99
C LEU A 309 -10.30 11.09 -4.16
N ALA A 310 -11.55 10.62 -4.09
CA ALA A 310 -12.61 10.87 -5.08
C ALA A 310 -13.05 12.35 -5.11
N ARG A 311 -13.01 13.04 -3.97
CA ARG A 311 -13.40 14.46 -3.84
C ARG A 311 -12.30 15.45 -4.21
N LEU A 312 -11.03 15.06 -4.11
CA LEU A 312 -9.90 15.94 -4.39
C LEU A 312 -9.65 16.08 -5.90
N LYS A 313 -9.67 17.32 -6.39
CA LYS A 313 -9.64 17.68 -7.83
C LYS A 313 -8.37 17.28 -8.59
N ASP A 314 -7.25 17.04 -7.89
CA ASP A 314 -5.93 16.81 -8.50
C ASP A 314 -5.49 15.33 -8.54
N ASN A 315 -6.39 14.38 -8.25
CA ASN A 315 -6.07 12.95 -8.24
C ASN A 315 -6.34 12.25 -9.57
N LYS A 316 -5.53 11.23 -9.90
CA LYS A 316 -5.77 10.39 -11.10
C LYS A 316 -7.14 9.70 -11.09
N ILE A 317 -7.70 9.45 -9.91
CA ILE A 317 -9.02 8.85 -9.70
C ILE A 317 -10.15 9.82 -10.08
N SER A 318 -9.95 11.14 -9.94
CA SER A 318 -11.00 12.13 -10.25
C SER A 318 -11.34 12.21 -11.74
N HIS A 319 -10.55 11.55 -12.60
CA HIS A 319 -10.76 11.51 -14.05
C HIS A 319 -11.60 10.29 -14.49
N ASP A 320 -11.79 9.29 -13.62
CA ASP A 320 -12.62 8.09 -13.85
C ASP A 320 -13.95 8.27 -13.11
N GLU A 321 -14.97 8.73 -13.85
CA GLU A 321 -16.29 9.07 -13.30
C GLU A 321 -16.99 7.83 -12.70
N TYR A 322 -16.89 6.69 -13.36
CA TYR A 322 -17.43 5.42 -12.86
C TYR A 322 -16.79 5.01 -11.53
N LEU A 323 -15.46 5.08 -11.42
CA LEU A 323 -14.76 4.72 -10.18
C LEU A 323 -15.12 5.68 -9.04
N LYS A 324 -15.36 6.95 -9.36
CA LYS A 324 -15.78 7.97 -8.38
C LYS A 324 -17.16 7.66 -7.82
N GLU A 325 -18.15 7.43 -8.69
CA GLU A 325 -19.51 7.05 -8.28
C GLU A 325 -19.51 5.78 -7.42
N LEU A 326 -18.75 4.77 -7.85
CA LEU A 326 -18.60 3.52 -7.10
C LEU A 326 -18.02 3.75 -5.69
N CYS A 327 -17.02 4.62 -5.54
CA CYS A 327 -16.47 4.96 -4.22
C CYS A 327 -17.51 5.64 -3.32
N GLU A 328 -18.32 6.56 -3.87
CA GLU A 328 -19.35 7.28 -3.12
C GLU A 328 -20.49 6.34 -2.67
N GLU A 329 -20.92 5.44 -3.55
CA GLU A 329 -21.93 4.42 -3.25
C GLU A 329 -21.46 3.45 -2.16
N GLN A 330 -20.26 2.87 -2.32
CA GLN A 330 -19.68 1.95 -1.34
C GLN A 330 -19.51 2.61 0.04
N TYR A 331 -19.09 3.87 0.07
CA TYR A 331 -19.00 4.64 1.31
C TYR A 331 -20.38 4.83 1.95
N GLY A 332 -21.40 5.17 1.16
CA GLY A 332 -22.78 5.36 1.63
C GLY A 332 -23.43 4.10 2.17
N VAL A 333 -23.15 2.93 1.57
CA VAL A 333 -23.71 1.64 1.99
C VAL A 333 -23.01 1.07 3.22
N LEU A 334 -21.67 1.03 3.22
CA LEU A 334 -20.92 0.32 4.26
C LEU A 334 -20.72 1.16 5.54
N SER A 335 -20.68 2.50 5.46
CA SER A 335 -20.46 3.33 6.65
C SER A 335 -21.55 3.14 7.73
N PRO A 336 -22.86 3.14 7.39
CA PRO A 336 -23.92 2.87 8.37
C PRO A 336 -23.87 1.44 8.93
N GLU A 337 -23.47 0.45 8.12
CA GLU A 337 -23.31 -0.94 8.56
C GLU A 337 -22.18 -1.07 9.58
N ILE A 338 -21.04 -0.43 9.32
CA ILE A 338 -19.91 -0.34 10.26
C ILE A 338 -20.33 0.37 11.55
N ASP A 339 -21.02 1.52 11.44
CA ASP A 339 -21.51 2.25 12.62
C ASP A 339 -22.45 1.39 13.49
N THR A 340 -23.31 0.60 12.85
CA THR A 340 -24.23 -0.31 13.56
C THR A 340 -23.47 -1.43 14.26
N TYR A 341 -22.48 -2.00 13.58
CA TYR A 341 -21.59 -3.01 14.16
C TYR A 341 -20.79 -2.45 15.34
N GLU A 342 -20.18 -1.27 15.21
CA GLU A 342 -19.39 -0.64 16.27
C GLU A 342 -20.23 -0.25 17.50
N ARG A 343 -21.50 0.11 17.32
CA ARG A 343 -22.43 0.33 18.44
C ARG A 343 -22.73 -0.96 19.21
N GLN A 344 -22.78 -2.10 18.53
CA GLN A 344 -23.13 -3.39 19.15
C GLN A 344 -21.91 -4.07 19.79
N TYR A 345 -20.75 -4.03 19.14
CA TYR A 345 -19.56 -4.80 19.53
C TYR A 345 -18.39 -3.93 20.04
N GLY A 346 -18.55 -2.60 20.05
CA GLY A 346 -17.48 -1.66 20.34
C GLY A 346 -16.62 -1.37 19.11
N SER A 347 -15.66 -0.44 19.25
CA SER A 347 -14.81 -0.01 18.13
C SER A 347 -13.99 -1.17 17.56
N VAL A 348 -14.06 -1.36 16.25
CA VAL A 348 -13.31 -2.43 15.55
C VAL A 348 -11.80 -2.15 15.58
N VAL A 349 -11.43 -0.88 15.58
CA VAL A 349 -10.02 -0.43 15.64
C VAL A 349 -9.50 -0.27 17.07
N GLY A 350 -10.35 -0.47 18.09
CA GLY A 350 -9.97 -0.36 19.49
C GLY A 350 -9.92 1.06 20.04
N LEU A 351 -10.64 2.01 19.42
CA LEU A 351 -10.86 3.33 20.03
C LEU A 351 -11.88 3.19 21.17
N PRO A 352 -11.58 3.65 22.39
CA PRO A 352 -12.56 3.58 23.47
C PRO A 352 -13.76 4.48 23.19
N PRO A 353 -14.92 4.17 23.81
CA PRO A 353 -16.09 5.03 23.75
C PRO A 353 -15.76 6.44 24.27
N HIS A 354 -16.53 7.44 23.84
CA HIS A 354 -16.25 8.87 24.06
C HIS A 354 -16.14 9.32 25.53
N ASP A 355 -16.42 8.46 26.50
CA ASP A 355 -16.24 8.70 27.93
C ASP A 355 -14.76 8.61 28.32
N ASP A 356 -14.01 9.67 27.99
CA ASP A 356 -12.68 9.89 28.54
C ASP A 356 -12.81 10.23 30.03
N THR A 357 -12.78 9.21 30.90
CA THR A 357 -12.49 9.46 32.32
C THR A 357 -11.14 10.14 32.39
N ALA A 358 -11.13 11.39 32.82
CA ALA A 358 -9.94 12.21 32.84
C ALA A 358 -8.93 11.59 33.83
N GLN A 359 -7.83 11.07 33.28
CA GLN A 359 -6.81 10.32 34.01
C GLN A 359 -5.73 11.26 34.55
N SER A 360 -5.01 10.80 35.59
CA SER A 360 -3.80 11.48 36.08
C SER A 360 -2.81 11.77 34.94
N GLY A 361 -2.03 12.86 35.05
CA GLY A 361 -1.15 13.34 33.97
C GLY A 361 -0.18 12.29 33.41
N GLU A 362 0.40 11.43 34.26
CA GLU A 362 1.30 10.35 33.81
C GLU A 362 0.57 9.24 33.05
N LEU A 363 -0.62 8.84 33.54
CA LEU A 363 -1.45 7.84 32.87
C LEU A 363 -1.96 8.36 31.53
N ALA A 364 -2.33 9.64 31.46
CA ALA A 364 -2.70 10.31 30.23
C ALA A 364 -1.55 10.31 29.20
N LEU A 365 -0.31 10.54 29.64
CA LEU A 365 0.87 10.47 28.77
C LEU A 365 1.09 9.06 28.21
N GLN A 366 0.96 8.03 29.06
CA GLN A 366 1.08 6.63 28.64
C GLN A 366 -0.01 6.25 27.64
N LEU A 367 -1.27 6.62 27.92
CA LEU A 367 -2.41 6.36 27.06
C LEU A 367 -2.26 7.08 25.70
N ALA A 368 -1.88 8.36 25.70
CA ALA A 368 -1.61 9.11 24.48
C ALA A 368 -0.45 8.51 23.67
N THR A 369 0.58 8.00 24.35
CA THR A 369 1.69 7.29 23.70
C THR A 369 1.21 6.01 23.02
N ASN A 370 0.33 5.24 23.66
CA ASN A 370 -0.29 4.06 23.06
C ASN A 370 -1.14 4.41 21.83
N TYR A 371 -1.90 5.51 21.86
CA TYR A 371 -2.59 5.97 20.66
C TYR A 371 -1.63 6.38 19.55
N LYS A 372 -0.52 7.05 19.87
CA LYS A 372 0.52 7.35 18.87
C LYS A 372 1.07 6.06 18.25
N THR A 373 1.38 5.04 19.04
CA THR A 373 1.94 3.78 18.52
C THR A 373 0.94 3.01 17.65
N GLN A 374 -0.34 2.97 18.04
CA GLN A 374 -1.42 2.42 17.22
C GLN A 374 -1.65 3.22 15.93
N GLY A 375 -1.64 4.55 16.02
CA GLY A 375 -1.67 5.42 14.83
C GLY A 375 -0.52 5.12 13.87
N ASN A 376 0.70 4.91 14.40
CA ASN A 376 1.87 4.55 13.62
C ASN A 376 1.75 3.17 12.96
N THR A 377 1.02 2.21 13.56
CA THR A 377 0.76 0.90 12.90
C THR A 377 -0.15 1.06 11.70
N PHE A 378 -1.24 1.82 11.83
CA PHE A 378 -2.15 2.10 10.70
C PHE A 378 -1.49 2.95 9.61
N PHE A 379 -0.65 3.91 10.01
CA PHE A 379 0.12 4.73 9.08
C PHE A 379 1.05 3.88 8.21
N ARG A 380 1.75 2.91 8.82
CA ARG A 380 2.64 1.97 8.12
C ARG A 380 1.90 1.05 7.14
N ARG A 381 0.59 0.83 7.32
CA ARG A 381 -0.27 0.06 6.40
C ARG A 381 -0.87 0.91 5.28
N GLY A 382 -0.67 2.23 5.30
CA GLY A 382 -1.30 3.16 4.35
C GLY A 382 -2.74 3.56 4.73
N ASN A 383 -3.22 3.16 5.92
CA ASN A 383 -4.51 3.55 6.47
C ASN A 383 -4.39 4.93 7.15
N TYR A 384 -4.15 5.95 6.33
CA TYR A 384 -3.96 7.34 6.79
C TYR A 384 -5.17 7.94 7.52
N PRO A 385 -6.43 7.68 7.11
CA PRO A 385 -7.59 8.23 7.81
C PRO A 385 -7.70 7.72 9.25
N THR A 386 -7.57 6.40 9.45
CA THR A 386 -7.61 5.80 10.80
C THR A 386 -6.42 6.27 11.65
N ALA A 387 -5.21 6.31 11.06
CA ALA A 387 -4.02 6.81 11.77
C ALA A 387 -4.20 8.24 12.31
N ARG A 388 -4.82 9.13 11.51
CA ARG A 388 -5.16 10.49 11.92
C ARG A 388 -6.09 10.54 13.12
N VAL A 389 -7.09 9.66 13.18
CA VAL A 389 -8.03 9.60 14.31
C VAL A 389 -7.28 9.28 15.61
N PHE A 390 -6.34 8.31 15.57
CA PHE A 390 -5.48 7.99 16.71
C PHE A 390 -4.59 9.16 17.14
N TYR A 391 -3.92 9.84 16.22
CA TYR A 391 -3.10 11.02 16.55
C TYR A 391 -3.93 12.15 17.16
N ARG A 392 -5.13 12.39 16.62
CA ARG A 392 -6.07 13.37 17.17
C ARG A 392 -6.50 12.98 18.58
N ARG A 393 -6.80 11.70 18.81
CA ARG A 393 -7.19 11.20 20.14
C ARG A 393 -6.07 11.38 21.16
N ALA A 394 -4.83 11.09 20.79
CA ALA A 394 -3.66 11.34 21.63
C ALA A 394 -3.59 12.81 22.09
N ILE A 395 -3.73 13.76 21.15
CA ILE A 395 -3.69 15.20 21.45
C ILE A 395 -4.87 15.60 22.38
N VAL A 396 -6.06 15.07 22.13
CA VAL A 396 -7.25 15.37 22.95
C VAL A 396 -7.06 14.89 24.39
N VAL A 397 -6.52 13.69 24.59
CA VAL A 397 -6.25 13.15 25.94
C VAL A 397 -5.24 14.00 26.69
N LEU A 398 -4.14 14.42 26.03
CA LEU A 398 -3.14 15.29 26.65
C LEU A 398 -3.75 16.64 27.07
N ARG A 399 -4.53 17.28 26.19
CA ARG A 399 -5.19 18.55 26.50
C ARG A 399 -6.22 18.42 27.62
N ALA A 400 -7.00 17.34 27.62
CA ALA A 400 -8.01 17.10 28.65
C ALA A 400 -7.35 16.90 30.03
N ALA A 401 -6.27 16.10 30.10
CA ALA A 401 -5.52 15.86 31.32
C ALA A 401 -4.85 17.14 31.84
N GLN A 402 -4.23 17.93 30.94
CA GLN A 402 -3.65 19.23 31.31
C GLN A 402 -4.72 20.17 31.89
N LEU A 403 -5.85 20.32 31.20
CA LEU A 403 -6.93 21.20 31.65
C LEU A 403 -7.49 20.77 33.01
N GLN A 404 -7.71 19.47 33.22
CA GLN A 404 -8.19 18.94 34.49
C GLN A 404 -7.20 19.19 35.63
N GLN A 405 -5.91 18.96 35.39
CA GLN A 405 -4.88 19.17 36.40
C GLN A 405 -4.76 20.67 36.74
N GLU A 406 -4.71 21.55 35.74
CA GLU A 406 -4.65 22.99 35.97
C GLU A 406 -5.91 23.53 36.66
N THR A 407 -7.10 23.04 36.31
CA THR A 407 -8.34 23.45 37.00
C THR A 407 -8.36 22.99 38.46
N SER A 408 -7.89 21.77 38.74
CA SER A 408 -7.74 21.27 40.10
C SER A 408 -6.77 22.13 40.92
N LEU A 409 -5.61 22.47 40.33
CA LEU A 409 -4.61 23.34 40.96
C LEU A 409 -5.14 24.76 41.21
N ARG A 410 -5.92 25.33 40.29
CA ARG A 410 -6.53 26.66 40.43
C ARG A 410 -7.62 26.71 41.51
N SER A 411 -8.21 25.56 41.86
CA SER A 411 -9.26 25.46 42.88
C SER A 411 -8.74 25.28 44.32
N LEU A 412 -7.42 25.21 44.52
CA LEU A 412 -6.81 25.05 45.82
C LEU A 412 -6.98 26.29 46.71
N SER A 413 -7.15 26.09 48.01
CA SER A 413 -7.11 27.18 49.01
C SER A 413 -5.69 27.71 49.17
N VAL A 414 -5.55 28.94 49.68
CA VAL A 414 -4.24 29.62 49.87
C VAL A 414 -3.26 28.77 50.69
N ASP A 415 -3.72 28.14 51.79
CA ASP A 415 -2.88 27.28 52.63
C ASP A 415 -2.37 26.05 51.88
N LYS A 416 -3.21 25.46 51.03
CA LYS A 416 -2.81 24.31 50.20
C LYS A 416 -1.90 24.75 49.06
N LEU A 417 -2.08 25.97 48.54
CA LEU A 417 -1.22 26.53 47.50
C LEU A 417 0.20 26.70 48.05
N LEU A 418 0.36 27.27 49.25
CA LEU A 418 1.65 27.36 49.95
C LEU A 418 2.34 26.00 50.09
N ALA A 419 1.60 24.98 50.56
CA ALA A 419 2.14 23.64 50.73
C ALA A 419 2.62 22.98 49.40
N HIS A 420 2.09 23.40 48.25
CA HIS A 420 2.47 22.89 46.93
C HIS A 420 3.50 23.77 46.22
N CYS A 421 3.81 24.97 46.74
CA CYS A 421 4.85 25.87 46.20
C CYS A 421 6.26 25.48 46.67
N SER A 422 6.62 24.21 46.65
CA SER A 422 8.00 23.80 46.97
C SER A 422 9.00 24.31 45.93
N ILE A 423 10.29 24.38 46.29
CA ILE A 423 11.39 24.66 45.34
C ILE A 423 11.25 23.74 44.12
N GLY A 424 11.28 24.33 42.92
CA GLY A 424 11.08 23.64 41.65
C GLY A 424 9.61 23.47 41.21
N ALA A 425 8.64 23.98 41.96
CA ALA A 425 7.24 23.97 41.55
C ALA A 425 7.01 24.90 40.35
N SER A 426 6.25 24.43 39.36
CA SER A 426 5.88 25.21 38.18
C SER A 426 4.71 26.13 38.51
N VAL A 427 4.87 27.41 38.24
CA VAL A 427 3.90 28.46 38.56
C VAL A 427 3.70 29.41 37.39
N GLN A 428 2.59 30.14 37.44
CA GLN A 428 2.37 31.29 36.58
C GLN A 428 2.20 32.53 37.44
N VAL A 429 2.85 33.61 37.03
CA VAL A 429 2.92 34.89 37.75
C VAL A 429 2.15 35.94 36.98
N CYS A 430 1.21 36.60 37.64
CA CYS A 430 0.45 37.71 37.09
C CYS A 430 1.33 38.97 37.05
N THR A 431 1.39 39.64 35.90
CA THR A 431 2.08 40.92 35.73
C THR A 431 1.44 42.03 36.59
N TYR A 432 2.22 43.06 36.94
CA TYR A 432 1.74 44.19 37.74
C TYR A 432 0.53 44.94 37.16
N ARG A 433 0.30 44.83 35.85
CA ARG A 433 -0.85 45.44 35.16
C ARG A 433 -2.11 44.57 35.17
N GLY A 434 -2.05 43.35 35.69
CA GLY A 434 -3.21 42.47 35.91
C GLY A 434 -3.68 41.65 34.70
N ASP A 435 -3.22 41.97 33.49
CA ASP A 435 -3.78 41.38 32.27
C ASP A 435 -3.02 40.15 31.75
N ASP A 436 -1.71 40.04 32.01
CA ASP A 436 -0.86 38.98 31.47
C ASP A 436 -0.29 38.06 32.55
N TRP A 437 -0.24 36.75 32.26
CA TRP A 437 0.38 35.71 33.11
C TRP A 437 1.64 35.16 32.44
N GLN A 438 2.72 35.00 33.21
CA GLN A 438 4.02 34.53 32.73
C GLN A 438 4.43 33.24 33.42
N ASP A 439 5.03 32.32 32.69
CA ASP A 439 5.48 31.02 33.20
C ASP A 439 6.78 31.19 33.99
N ALA A 440 6.86 30.57 35.17
CA ALA A 440 7.98 30.64 36.09
C ALA A 440 8.09 29.38 36.97
N MET A 441 9.19 29.28 37.71
CA MET A 441 9.46 28.21 38.66
C MET A 441 9.83 28.81 40.02
N VAL A 442 9.43 28.14 41.10
CA VAL A 442 9.75 28.57 42.47
C VAL A 442 11.22 28.28 42.79
N SER A 443 11.96 29.30 43.22
CA SER A 443 13.36 29.23 43.64
C SER A 443 13.51 29.08 45.15
N ASP A 444 12.81 29.94 45.90
CA ASP A 444 12.82 29.96 47.37
C ASP A 444 11.48 30.46 47.95
N LEU A 445 11.28 30.26 49.25
CA LEU A 445 10.07 30.60 50.00
C LEU A 445 10.39 31.39 51.27
N GLU A 446 9.71 32.53 51.47
CA GLU A 446 9.76 33.28 52.72
C GLU A 446 8.41 33.21 53.44
N GLU A 447 8.35 32.39 54.51
CA GLU A 447 7.18 32.26 55.39
C GLU A 447 7.22 33.28 56.53
N ASN A 448 6.78 34.52 56.25
CA ASN A 448 6.54 35.52 57.30
C ASN A 448 5.04 35.67 57.59
N SER A 449 4.68 35.70 58.88
CA SER A 449 3.32 35.72 59.43
C SER A 449 2.37 36.84 58.94
N ALA A 450 2.84 37.79 58.12
CA ALA A 450 2.05 38.88 57.56
C ALA A 450 2.05 38.97 56.01
N SER A 451 2.98 38.32 55.30
CA SER A 451 3.00 38.29 53.83
C SER A 451 3.88 37.16 53.30
N SER A 452 3.29 36.01 52.98
CA SER A 452 4.01 34.93 52.31
C SER A 452 4.40 35.36 50.90
N GLN A 453 5.70 35.40 50.64
CA GLN A 453 6.27 35.72 49.33
C GLN A 453 7.05 34.52 48.80
N VAL A 454 7.08 34.40 47.48
CA VAL A 454 7.75 33.31 46.76
C VAL A 454 8.74 33.93 45.80
N GLU A 455 9.99 33.50 45.85
CA GLU A 455 10.99 33.87 44.87
C GLU A 455 10.80 33.04 43.61
N VAL A 456 10.67 33.69 42.46
CA VAL A 456 10.37 33.04 41.18
C VAL A 456 11.44 33.30 40.13
N LEU A 457 11.75 32.25 39.38
CA LEU A 457 12.62 32.22 38.21
C LEU A 457 11.75 32.13 36.95
N TYR A 458 11.79 33.12 36.07
CA TYR A 458 10.97 33.12 34.85
C TYR A 458 11.53 32.18 33.77
N ASP A 459 10.65 31.43 33.10
CA ASP A 459 11.05 30.49 32.03
C ASP A 459 11.53 31.23 30.76
N ALA A 460 11.14 32.49 30.58
CA ALA A 460 11.42 33.29 29.39
C ALA A 460 12.10 34.63 29.72
N GLY A 461 13.37 34.76 29.31
CA GLY A 461 14.17 35.98 29.35
C GLY A 461 15.22 36.04 30.46
N ASP A 462 16.24 36.90 30.29
CA ASP A 462 17.32 37.12 31.27
C ASP A 462 16.84 37.97 32.47
N ARG A 463 15.66 37.69 33.01
CA ARG A 463 15.12 38.40 34.18
C ARG A 463 15.70 37.79 35.46
N GLU A 464 16.15 38.67 36.34
CA GLU A 464 16.59 38.30 37.69
C GLU A 464 15.42 37.80 38.53
N ASP A 465 15.73 36.96 39.50
CA ASP A 465 14.82 36.38 40.48
C ASP A 465 14.01 37.50 41.16
N GLU A 466 12.69 37.30 41.23
CA GLU A 466 11.76 38.30 41.77
C GLU A 466 10.97 37.70 42.94
N TRP A 467 10.85 38.45 44.03
CA TRP A 467 9.97 38.12 45.13
C TRP A 467 8.54 38.56 44.81
N VAL A 468 7.65 37.58 44.66
CA VAL A 468 6.27 37.80 44.23
C VAL A 468 5.30 37.40 45.34
N PRO A 469 4.30 38.25 45.67
CA PRO A 469 3.29 37.88 46.65
C PRO A 469 2.41 36.76 46.12
N ILE A 470 2.00 35.85 47.00
CA ILE A 470 1.24 34.66 46.62
C ILE A 470 -0.07 34.95 45.89
N SER A 471 -0.67 36.12 46.10
CA SER A 471 -1.88 36.57 45.42
C SER A 471 -1.71 36.73 43.90
N ARG A 472 -0.47 36.85 43.41
CA ARG A 472 -0.12 36.94 41.99
C ARG A 472 0.33 35.61 41.39
N ILE A 473 0.31 34.53 42.17
CA ILE A 473 0.84 33.22 41.77
C ILE A 473 -0.30 32.23 41.59
N ARG A 474 -0.24 31.42 40.54
CA ARG A 474 -1.07 30.22 40.40
C ARG A 474 -0.21 29.02 40.05
N LEU A 475 -0.53 27.88 40.62
CA LEU A 475 0.16 26.63 40.32
C LEU A 475 -0.16 26.16 38.91
N ARG A 476 0.85 25.59 38.27
CA ARG A 476 0.76 24.93 36.96
C ARG A 476 1.15 23.47 37.10
N MET A 477 0.72 22.69 36.12
CA MET A 477 1.27 21.36 35.89
C MET A 477 2.80 21.41 35.76
N ASN A 478 3.49 20.36 36.25
CA ASN A 478 4.95 20.27 36.26
C ASN A 478 5.53 20.50 34.86
N THR A 479 6.54 21.38 34.76
CA THR A 479 7.24 21.73 33.51
C THR A 479 7.77 20.51 32.76
N THR A 480 8.30 19.50 33.46
CA THR A 480 8.83 18.27 32.82
C THR A 480 7.73 17.42 32.16
N LEU A 481 6.56 17.37 32.78
CA LEU A 481 5.43 16.63 32.23
C LEU A 481 4.76 17.43 31.11
N LEU A 482 4.72 18.75 31.24
CA LEU A 482 4.21 19.65 30.20
C LEU A 482 5.08 19.61 28.94
N THR A 483 6.41 19.61 29.07
CA THR A 483 7.32 19.45 27.92
C THR A 483 7.13 18.08 27.26
N ALA A 484 6.94 17.01 28.03
CA ALA A 484 6.62 15.69 27.49
C ALA A 484 5.27 15.66 26.75
N PHE A 485 4.25 16.38 27.25
CA PHE A 485 2.96 16.54 26.57
C PHE A 485 3.15 17.28 25.24
N ASP A 486 3.90 18.38 25.24
CA ASP A 486 4.17 19.17 24.05
C ASP A 486 5.02 18.41 23.03
N ASP A 487 6.04 17.66 23.44
CA ASP A 487 6.81 16.73 22.60
C ASP A 487 5.89 15.72 21.92
N LEU A 488 5.02 15.07 22.69
CA LEU A 488 4.10 14.09 22.15
C LEU A 488 3.04 14.71 21.23
N ALA A 489 2.55 15.91 21.55
CA ALA A 489 1.59 16.65 20.74
C ALA A 489 2.21 17.13 19.41
N VAL A 490 3.47 17.57 19.44
CA VAL A 490 4.25 17.90 18.22
C VAL A 490 4.41 16.67 17.34
N ASP A 491 4.83 15.53 17.90
CA ASP A 491 4.96 14.26 17.19
C ASP A 491 3.65 13.86 16.50
N CYS A 492 2.54 13.88 17.25
CA CYS A 492 1.22 13.53 16.74
C CYS A 492 0.76 14.48 15.64
N SER A 493 0.99 15.79 15.81
CA SER A 493 0.66 16.81 14.81
C SER A 493 1.47 16.64 13.53
N MET A 494 2.77 16.34 13.65
CA MET A 494 3.64 16.04 12.51
C MET A 494 3.20 14.79 11.76
N ASN A 495 2.87 13.71 12.46
CA ASN A 495 2.42 12.47 11.84
C ASN A 495 1.02 12.61 11.20
N MET A 496 0.13 13.36 11.84
CA MET A 496 -1.17 13.72 11.28
C MET A 496 -1.02 14.55 9.99
N GLY A 497 -0.13 15.55 9.98
CA GLY A 497 0.17 16.34 8.78
C GLY A 497 0.74 15.51 7.62
N LYS A 498 1.60 14.53 7.92
CA LYS A 498 2.07 13.55 6.92
C LYS A 498 0.93 12.68 6.38
N ALA A 499 0.01 12.25 7.24
CA ALA A 499 -1.15 11.45 6.83
C ALA A 499 -2.06 12.24 5.88
N PHE A 500 -2.35 13.51 6.21
CA PHE A 500 -3.08 14.42 5.32
C PHE A 500 -2.36 14.66 3.98
N THR A 501 -1.03 14.84 4.02
CA THR A 501 -0.23 14.97 2.80
C THR A 501 -0.32 13.74 1.91
N ALA A 502 -0.31 12.53 2.49
CA ALA A 502 -0.46 11.29 1.76
C ALA A 502 -1.86 11.08 1.18
N LEU A 503 -2.90 11.68 1.78
CA LEU A 503 -4.26 11.73 1.25
C LEU A 503 -4.44 12.82 0.17
N GLY A 504 -3.45 13.68 -0.05
CA GLY A 504 -3.55 14.83 -0.97
C GLY A 504 -4.29 16.04 -0.39
N ASP A 505 -4.73 15.98 0.88
CA ASP A 505 -5.38 17.09 1.57
C ASP A 505 -4.31 18.01 2.18
N HIS A 506 -3.75 18.85 1.33
CA HIS A 506 -2.63 19.71 1.69
C HIS A 506 -3.05 20.89 2.58
N ASP A 507 -4.31 21.32 2.55
CA ASP A 507 -4.81 22.39 3.43
C ASP A 507 -4.78 21.94 4.89
N GLN A 508 -5.32 20.76 5.17
CA GLN A 508 -5.29 20.19 6.52
C GLN A 508 -3.86 19.84 6.97
N ALA A 509 -3.00 19.38 6.05
CA ALA A 509 -1.58 19.16 6.34
C ALA A 509 -0.89 20.44 6.83
N VAL A 510 -1.14 21.58 6.18
CA VAL A 510 -0.58 22.88 6.57
C VAL A 510 -1.05 23.30 7.96
N GLN A 511 -2.31 23.06 8.31
CA GLN A 511 -2.83 23.34 9.66
C GLN A 511 -2.12 22.51 10.73
N CYS A 512 -1.92 21.21 10.47
CA CYS A 512 -1.21 20.31 11.39
C CYS A 512 0.24 20.75 11.62
N PHE A 513 0.97 21.09 10.55
CA PHE A 513 2.36 21.56 10.68
C PHE A 513 2.44 22.94 11.33
N THR A 514 1.45 23.79 11.12
CA THR A 514 1.36 25.09 11.80
C THR A 514 1.13 24.91 13.30
N HIS A 515 0.30 23.96 13.70
CA HIS A 515 0.13 23.64 15.11
C HIS A 515 1.43 23.09 15.75
N ALA A 516 2.15 22.21 15.05
CA ALA A 516 3.45 21.74 15.52
C ALA A 516 4.48 22.89 15.68
N LEU A 517 4.45 23.88 14.77
CA LEU A 517 5.30 25.06 14.84
C LEU A 517 4.91 26.00 16.00
N SER A 518 3.62 26.15 16.30
CA SER A 518 3.17 26.98 17.41
C SER A 518 3.63 26.44 18.76
N LEU A 519 3.77 25.12 18.90
CA LEU A 519 4.27 24.48 20.12
C LEU A 519 5.79 24.61 20.29
N ARG A 520 6.51 25.13 19.29
CA ARG A 520 7.98 25.28 19.28
C ARG A 520 8.42 26.69 18.90
N ASP A 521 7.55 27.67 19.04
CA ASP A 521 7.82 29.08 18.70
C ASP A 521 8.41 29.27 17.30
N GLY A 522 7.95 28.46 16.33
CA GLY A 522 8.43 28.48 14.95
C GLY A 522 9.81 27.84 14.72
N LYS A 523 10.44 27.24 15.74
CA LYS A 523 11.76 26.60 15.68
C LYS A 523 11.66 25.08 15.52
N LEU A 524 11.12 24.63 14.38
CA LEU A 524 11.04 23.21 14.05
C LEU A 524 11.29 22.97 12.56
N ILE A 525 12.55 22.67 12.21
CA ILE A 525 13.03 22.54 10.82
C ILE A 525 12.18 21.52 10.02
N ALA A 526 11.87 20.37 10.62
CA ALA A 526 11.08 19.33 9.96
C ALA A 526 9.64 19.79 9.64
N ALA A 527 9.02 20.59 10.51
CA ALA A 527 7.69 21.13 10.29
C ALA A 527 7.70 22.24 9.23
N LEU A 528 8.68 23.14 9.26
CA LEU A 528 8.86 24.17 8.22
C LEU A 528 9.06 23.53 6.85
N TYR A 529 9.94 22.53 6.74
CA TYR A 529 10.15 21.79 5.51
C TYR A 529 8.84 21.13 5.01
N SER A 530 8.15 20.41 5.89
CA SER A 530 6.93 19.68 5.52
C SER A 530 5.79 20.61 5.13
N ARG A 531 5.61 21.73 5.84
CA ARG A 531 4.64 22.79 5.50
C ARG A 531 4.99 23.47 4.19
N GLY A 532 6.26 23.75 3.94
CA GLY A 532 6.75 24.29 2.67
C GLY A 532 6.44 23.38 1.48
N VAL A 533 6.65 22.06 1.63
CA VAL A 533 6.29 21.07 0.60
C VAL A 533 4.77 20.98 0.39
N ALA A 534 3.97 21.03 1.45
CA ALA A 534 2.51 21.06 1.33
C ALA A 534 2.03 22.34 0.62
N ASN A 535 2.61 23.49 0.91
CA ASN A 535 2.33 24.76 0.22
C ASN A 535 2.73 24.72 -1.27
N MET A 536 3.82 24.04 -1.62
CA MET A 536 4.16 23.79 -3.04
C MET A 536 3.06 23.00 -3.74
N ALA A 537 2.52 21.96 -3.09
CA ALA A 537 1.46 21.14 -3.65
C ALA A 537 0.14 21.91 -3.83
N ARG A 538 -0.18 22.81 -2.89
CA ARG A 538 -1.30 23.79 -2.99
C ARG A 538 -1.08 24.89 -4.04
N ARG A 539 0.11 24.94 -4.64
CA ARG A 539 0.57 26.02 -5.56
C ARG A 539 0.71 27.40 -4.90
N ASP A 540 0.74 27.48 -3.58
CA ASP A 540 1.14 28.69 -2.83
C ASP A 540 2.67 28.75 -2.78
N LEU A 541 3.26 29.20 -3.89
CA LEU A 541 4.71 29.25 -4.05
C LEU A 541 5.36 30.28 -3.12
N THR A 542 4.62 31.33 -2.74
CA THR A 542 5.07 32.38 -1.82
C THR A 542 5.24 31.86 -0.40
N ALA A 543 4.23 31.20 0.16
CA ALA A 543 4.33 30.59 1.48
C ALA A 543 5.39 29.47 1.50
N ALA A 544 5.44 28.65 0.44
CA ALA A 544 6.46 27.61 0.31
C ALA A 544 7.89 28.18 0.31
N GLN A 545 8.12 29.30 -0.37
CA GLN A 545 9.42 29.96 -0.43
C GLN A 545 9.87 30.44 0.94
N LEU A 546 8.97 31.03 1.72
CA LEU A 546 9.26 31.52 3.07
C LEU A 546 9.63 30.34 4.00
N ASP A 547 8.79 29.31 4.05
CA ASP A 547 9.01 28.14 4.89
C ASP A 547 10.32 27.41 4.57
N LEU A 548 10.64 27.20 3.29
CA LEU A 548 11.87 26.52 2.89
C LEU A 548 13.13 27.35 3.14
N ARG A 549 13.03 28.69 3.06
CA ARG A 549 14.13 29.59 3.41
C ARG A 549 14.42 29.56 4.90
N GLU A 550 13.38 29.64 5.72
CA GLU A 550 13.49 29.58 7.18
C GLU A 550 14.04 28.23 7.62
N ALA A 551 13.53 27.12 7.08
CA ALA A 551 14.05 25.78 7.35
C ALA A 551 15.55 25.66 7.01
N ASN A 552 15.97 26.22 5.88
CA ASN A 552 17.37 26.23 5.47
C ASN A 552 18.25 27.07 6.42
N GLN A 553 17.76 28.24 6.82
CA GLN A 553 18.48 29.14 7.73
C GLN A 553 18.68 28.48 9.10
N GLN A 554 17.62 27.93 9.69
CA GLN A 554 17.69 27.21 10.97
C GLN A 554 18.65 26.01 10.89
N CYS A 555 18.61 25.25 9.80
CA CYS A 555 19.53 24.13 9.59
C CYS A 555 21.00 24.58 9.54
N ARG A 556 21.30 25.75 8.96
CA ARG A 556 22.68 26.29 8.92
C ARG A 556 23.14 26.75 10.29
N VAL A 557 22.26 27.36 11.08
CA VAL A 557 22.56 27.75 12.47
C VAL A 557 22.87 26.52 13.31
N GLN A 558 22.03 25.47 13.22
CA GLN A 558 22.23 24.23 13.97
C GLN A 558 23.53 23.50 13.60
N GLN A 559 23.91 23.48 12.32
CA GLN A 559 25.17 22.87 11.89
C GLN A 559 26.41 23.61 12.42
N LYS A 560 26.34 24.95 12.55
CA LYS A 560 27.44 25.75 13.11
C LYS A 560 27.61 25.49 14.61
N SER A 561 26.52 25.40 15.37
CA SER A 561 26.57 25.07 16.80
C SER A 561 27.06 23.64 17.09
N SER A 562 26.78 22.68 16.19
CA SER A 562 27.25 21.30 16.34
C SER A 562 28.75 21.11 16.00
N ALA A 563 29.38 22.05 15.27
CA ALA A 563 30.80 21.98 14.96
C ALA A 563 31.71 22.36 16.15
N SER A 564 31.15 23.00 17.19
CA SER A 564 31.87 23.44 18.40
C SER A 564 31.66 22.52 19.63
N GLY A 565 30.84 21.46 19.52
CA GLY A 565 30.51 20.55 20.62
C GLY A 565 30.96 19.11 20.37
N ALA A 566 31.59 18.50 21.37
CA ALA A 566 32.35 17.25 21.32
C ALA A 566 31.65 16.00 20.71
N THR A 567 32.51 15.03 20.37
CA THR A 567 32.21 13.72 19.75
C THR A 567 31.46 12.77 20.69
N SER A 568 30.13 12.75 20.62
CA SER A 568 29.28 11.67 21.17
C SER A 568 28.60 10.89 20.03
N THR A 569 28.25 9.63 20.27
CA THR A 569 27.57 8.75 19.29
C THR A 569 26.12 9.16 19.00
N THR A 570 25.46 9.86 19.92
CA THR A 570 24.14 10.45 19.70
C THR A 570 24.23 11.65 18.75
N ASN A 571 25.28 12.47 18.90
CA ASN A 571 25.52 13.65 18.06
C ASN A 571 25.74 13.28 16.59
N THR A 572 26.29 12.10 16.29
CA THR A 572 26.53 11.66 14.90
C THR A 572 25.25 11.27 14.17
N ARG A 573 24.31 10.59 14.85
CA ARG A 573 22.99 10.23 14.29
C ARG A 573 22.16 11.47 14.00
N ASP A 574 22.13 12.43 14.92
CA ASP A 574 21.37 13.67 14.77
C ASP A 574 21.98 14.57 13.69
N ALA A 575 23.32 14.62 13.61
CA ALA A 575 24.02 15.29 12.52
C ALA A 575 23.72 14.64 11.16
N GLN A 576 23.64 13.31 11.08
CA GLN A 576 23.28 12.61 9.86
C GLN A 576 21.84 12.89 9.44
N GLN A 577 20.88 12.84 10.37
CA GLN A 577 19.48 13.18 10.10
C GLN A 577 19.34 14.63 9.63
N THR A 578 20.03 15.57 10.28
CA THR A 578 20.04 16.98 9.91
C THR A 578 20.64 17.19 8.51
N ARG A 579 21.70 16.46 8.15
CA ARG A 579 22.29 16.49 6.79
C ARG A 579 21.33 15.94 5.74
N VAL A 580 20.62 14.85 6.03
CA VAL A 580 19.60 14.28 5.12
C VAL A 580 18.46 15.29 4.91
N LEU A 581 17.96 15.87 5.98
CA LEU A 581 16.91 16.89 5.92
C LEU A 581 17.38 18.13 5.14
N HIS A 582 18.62 18.58 5.35
CA HIS A 582 19.19 19.69 4.58
C HIS A 582 19.22 19.40 3.08
N LYS A 583 19.63 18.19 2.67
CA LYS A 583 19.60 17.77 1.26
C LYS A 583 18.17 17.79 0.70
N GLN A 584 17.18 17.36 1.47
CA GLN A 584 15.77 17.40 1.09
C GLN A 584 15.25 18.84 0.92
N ILE A 585 15.60 19.75 1.83
CA ILE A 585 15.26 21.18 1.75
C ILE A 585 15.84 21.79 0.47
N VAL A 586 17.12 21.54 0.18
CA VAL A 586 17.78 22.05 -1.04
C VAL A 586 17.13 21.50 -2.31
N ALA A 587 16.77 20.21 -2.32
CA ALA A 587 16.07 19.60 -3.44
C ALA A 587 14.67 20.20 -3.65
N ALA A 588 13.91 20.42 -2.57
CA ALA A 588 12.61 21.07 -2.62
C ALA A 588 12.72 22.51 -3.13
N TYR A 589 13.73 23.27 -2.70
CA TYR A 589 13.98 24.62 -3.17
C TYR A 589 14.29 24.67 -4.68
N LYS A 590 15.08 23.72 -5.21
CA LYS A 590 15.30 23.58 -6.66
C LYS A 590 13.99 23.29 -7.40
N LYS A 591 13.15 22.41 -6.87
CA LYS A 591 11.83 22.10 -7.45
C LYS A 591 10.91 23.33 -7.44
N LEU A 592 10.93 24.12 -6.36
CA LEU A 592 10.18 25.37 -6.26
C LEU A 592 10.62 26.38 -7.34
N GLN A 593 11.93 26.53 -7.57
CA GLN A 593 12.45 27.40 -8.64
C GLN A 593 11.97 26.95 -10.03
N GLN A 594 11.95 25.64 -10.29
CA GLN A 594 11.41 25.09 -11.53
C GLN A 594 9.91 25.39 -11.67
N MET A 595 9.13 25.28 -10.59
CA MET A 595 7.71 25.64 -10.59
C MET A 595 7.48 27.12 -10.90
N HIS A 596 8.26 28.04 -10.32
CA HIS A 596 8.20 29.46 -10.66
C HIS A 596 8.54 29.73 -12.14
N ALA A 597 9.59 29.08 -12.66
CA ALA A 597 9.95 29.22 -14.07
C ALA A 597 8.84 28.71 -14.99
N ASN A 598 8.22 27.57 -14.66
CA ASN A 598 7.12 27.00 -15.42
C ASN A 598 5.86 27.87 -15.35
N LYS A 599 5.51 28.41 -14.17
CA LYS A 599 4.41 29.37 -14.00
C LYS A 599 4.62 30.59 -14.89
N LYS A 600 5.80 31.22 -14.83
CA LYS A 600 6.16 32.38 -15.67
C LYS A 600 6.06 32.07 -17.18
N ARG A 601 6.48 30.87 -17.61
CA ARG A 601 6.35 30.43 -19.00
C ARG A 601 4.88 30.25 -19.42
N LEU A 602 4.06 29.68 -18.54
CA LEU A 602 2.62 29.47 -18.77
C LEU A 602 1.88 30.80 -18.84
N ASP A 603 2.14 31.72 -17.91
CA ASP A 603 1.59 33.09 -17.90
C ASP A 603 1.95 33.82 -19.20
N LYS A 604 3.23 33.74 -19.63
CA LYS A 604 3.67 34.30 -20.91
C LYS A 604 2.93 33.70 -22.12
N LYS A 605 2.63 32.39 -22.09
CA LYS A 605 1.89 31.70 -23.16
C LYS A 605 0.43 32.16 -23.21
N VAL A 606 -0.22 32.27 -22.05
CA VAL A 606 -1.60 32.75 -21.92
C VAL A 606 -1.69 34.19 -22.40
N ILE A 607 -0.79 35.08 -21.97
CA ILE A 607 -0.74 36.48 -22.43
C ILE A 607 -0.60 36.54 -23.96
N LYS A 608 0.29 35.74 -24.56
CA LYS A 608 0.43 35.68 -26.02
C LYS A 608 -0.84 35.20 -26.72
N GLN A 609 -1.53 34.21 -26.17
CA GLN A 609 -2.80 33.72 -26.70
C GLN A 609 -3.91 34.76 -26.57
N MET A 610 -3.99 35.46 -25.44
CA MET A 610 -4.93 36.57 -25.23
C MET A 610 -4.67 37.71 -26.22
N VAL A 611 -3.41 38.14 -26.39
CA VAL A 611 -3.04 39.18 -27.36
C VAL A 611 -3.41 38.74 -28.79
N LYS A 612 -3.15 37.48 -29.14
CA LYS A 612 -3.57 36.93 -30.44
C LYS A 612 -5.09 36.93 -30.61
N TYR A 613 -5.85 36.56 -29.58
CA TYR A 613 -7.31 36.60 -29.61
C TYR A 613 -7.84 38.03 -29.73
N LEU A 614 -7.31 38.97 -28.95
CA LEU A 614 -7.68 40.39 -29.03
C LEU A 614 -7.40 40.96 -30.44
N SER A 615 -6.30 40.56 -31.09
CA SER A 615 -6.00 40.97 -32.47
C SER A 615 -6.97 40.41 -33.53
N THR A 616 -7.83 39.44 -33.17
CA THR A 616 -8.86 38.88 -34.08
C THR A 616 -10.23 39.54 -33.93
N ILE A 617 -10.41 40.48 -33.00
CA ILE A 617 -11.66 41.22 -32.80
C ILE A 617 -11.56 42.56 -33.55
N PRO A 618 -12.30 42.78 -34.66
CA PRO A 618 -12.16 43.98 -35.49
C PRO A 618 -12.53 45.29 -34.76
N GLU A 619 -13.48 45.23 -33.81
CA GLU A 619 -13.97 46.40 -33.06
C GLU A 619 -12.95 46.98 -32.07
N LEU A 620 -11.85 46.27 -31.78
CA LEU A 620 -10.77 46.71 -30.90
C LEU A 620 -9.52 47.19 -31.66
N HIS A 621 -9.58 47.30 -32.99
CA HIS A 621 -8.46 47.83 -33.79
C HIS A 621 -8.45 49.37 -33.87
N ASP A 622 -9.59 50.03 -33.59
CA ASP A 622 -9.78 51.48 -33.71
C ASP A 622 -9.87 52.23 -32.36
N GLN A 623 -9.59 51.56 -31.23
CA GLN A 623 -9.33 52.15 -29.90
C GLN A 623 -7.96 51.71 -29.42
#